data_AF-A0A7D5MA01-F1
#
_entry.id   AF-A0A7D5MA01-F1
#
_cell.length_a   1.000
_cell.length_b   1.000
_cell.length_c   1.000
_cell.angle_alpha   90.00
_cell.angle_beta   90.00
_cell.angle_gamma   90.00
#
_symmetry.space_group_name_H-M   'P 1'
#
loop_
_entity.id
_entity.type
_entity.pdbx_description
1 polymer ?
#
loop_
_entity_poly.entity_id
_entity_poly.type
_entity_poly.pdbx_seq_one_letter_code
_entity_poly.pdbx_strand_id
1 'polypeptide(L)'
;MSNSNSNQKPIELKDVYDILTDIRDAIKDSSKWAKFTGMKEIKPVLEAQLPNDSKKIIYHLSDSTKGTQEIAKLVGGISHMSISNYWKSWEKFGLGESVTVMGGKRFKRSFDIEDFGINVPELPKRVEQSTPQSKQDEQSTTEAESHD
;
A
#
# COMPACT_ATOMS: atom_id res chain seq x y z
N MET A 1 -38.18 -13.34 -48.89
CA MET A 1 -37.23 -13.40 -47.76
C MET A 1 -37.95 -12.85 -46.54
N SER A 2 -38.61 -13.70 -45.76
CA SER A 2 -39.39 -13.27 -44.60
C SER A 2 -38.46 -13.01 -43.42
N ASN A 3 -38.37 -11.74 -43.03
CA ASN A 3 -37.61 -11.29 -41.89
C ASN A 3 -38.34 -11.77 -40.62
N SER A 4 -37.82 -12.80 -39.97
CA SER A 4 -38.33 -13.28 -38.67
C SER A 4 -37.95 -12.24 -37.62
N ASN A 5 -38.82 -11.26 -37.44
CA ASN A 5 -38.69 -10.25 -36.40
C ASN A 5 -38.89 -10.96 -35.05
N SER A 6 -37.76 -11.20 -34.38
CA SER A 6 -37.64 -11.96 -33.15
C SER A 6 -38.51 -11.36 -32.05
N ASN A 7 -39.36 -12.21 -31.49
CA ASN A 7 -40.29 -11.93 -30.41
C ASN A 7 -39.51 -11.80 -29.07
N GLN A 8 -38.74 -10.73 -28.90
CA GLN A 8 -38.05 -10.45 -27.63
C GLN A 8 -39.02 -9.79 -26.65
N LYS A 9 -39.33 -10.52 -25.58
CA LYS A 9 -40.06 -10.00 -24.42
C LYS A 9 -39.28 -8.81 -23.81
N PRO A 10 -39.94 -7.71 -23.42
CA PRO A 10 -39.26 -6.59 -22.77
C PRO A 10 -38.56 -7.05 -21.49
N ILE A 11 -37.31 -6.61 -21.31
CA ILE A 11 -36.51 -6.88 -20.10
C ILE A 11 -37.02 -5.93 -19.01
N GLU A 12 -37.44 -6.49 -17.87
CA GLU A 12 -37.90 -5.70 -16.74
C GLU A 12 -36.71 -5.23 -15.89
N LEU A 13 -36.88 -4.12 -15.16
CA LEU A 13 -35.84 -3.58 -14.29
C LEU A 13 -35.35 -4.58 -13.23
N LYS A 14 -36.26 -5.48 -12.80
CA LYS A 14 -35.94 -6.57 -11.87
C LYS A 14 -34.97 -7.57 -12.48
N ASP A 15 -35.15 -7.94 -13.74
CA ASP A 15 -34.27 -8.89 -14.44
C ASP A 15 -32.84 -8.33 -14.51
N VAL A 16 -32.69 -7.02 -14.74
CA VAL A 16 -31.39 -6.34 -14.73
C VAL A 16 -30.74 -6.39 -13.34
N TYR A 17 -31.51 -6.14 -12.27
CA TYR A 17 -30.99 -6.19 -10.90
C TYR A 17 -30.54 -7.59 -10.49
N ASP A 18 -31.32 -8.61 -10.85
CA ASP A 18 -30.99 -10.01 -10.58
C ASP A 18 -29.70 -10.41 -11.32
N ILE A 19 -29.57 -10.04 -12.60
CA ILE A 19 -28.33 -10.25 -13.38
C ILE A 19 -27.11 -9.58 -12.73
N LEU A 20 -27.25 -8.32 -12.29
CA LEU A 20 -26.15 -7.60 -11.64
C LEU A 20 -25.74 -8.24 -10.31
N THR A 21 -26.71 -8.82 -9.59
CA THR A 21 -26.47 -9.52 -8.33
C THR A 21 -25.76 -10.84 -8.58
N ASP A 22 -26.21 -11.62 -9.57
CA ASP A 22 -25.59 -12.89 -9.96
C ASP A 22 -24.15 -12.69 -10.43
N ILE A 23 -23.89 -11.67 -11.26
CA ILE A 23 -22.53 -11.33 -11.71
C ILE A 23 -21.64 -10.96 -10.52
N ARG A 24 -22.15 -10.14 -9.59
CA ARG A 24 -21.40 -9.75 -8.40
C ARG A 24 -21.00 -10.97 -7.57
N ASP A 25 -21.92 -11.91 -7.39
CA ASP A 25 -21.68 -13.08 -6.56
C ASP A 25 -20.76 -14.09 -7.26
N ALA A 26 -20.87 -14.26 -8.58
CA ALA A 26 -19.92 -15.03 -9.37
C ALA A 26 -18.48 -14.47 -9.26
N ILE A 27 -18.31 -13.14 -9.32
CA ILE A 27 -17.00 -12.48 -9.15
C ILE A 27 -16.45 -12.70 -7.74
N LYS A 28 -17.29 -12.63 -6.71
CA LYS A 28 -16.88 -12.90 -5.33
C LYS A 28 -16.42 -14.35 -5.17
N ASP A 29 -17.15 -15.30 -5.74
CA ASP A 29 -16.82 -16.71 -5.62
C ASP A 29 -15.57 -17.06 -6.42
N SER A 30 -15.40 -16.55 -7.63
CA SER A 30 -14.14 -16.73 -8.37
C SER A 30 -12.96 -16.13 -7.62
N SER A 31 -13.15 -15.00 -6.93
CA SER A 31 -12.11 -14.41 -6.09
C SER A 31 -11.76 -15.28 -4.88
N LYS A 32 -12.75 -15.92 -4.23
CA LYS A 32 -12.51 -16.88 -3.14
C LYS A 32 -11.67 -18.06 -3.62
N TRP A 33 -12.02 -18.66 -4.76
CA TRP A 33 -11.29 -19.78 -5.32
C TRP A 33 -9.88 -19.40 -5.81
N ALA A 34 -9.73 -18.21 -6.38
CA ALA A 34 -8.41 -17.67 -6.74
C ALA A 34 -7.52 -17.47 -5.50
N LYS A 35 -8.05 -16.91 -4.41
CA LYS A 35 -7.34 -16.78 -3.13
C LYS A 35 -6.96 -18.15 -2.56
N PHE A 36 -7.88 -19.10 -2.54
CA PHE A 36 -7.62 -20.46 -2.05
C PHE A 36 -6.52 -21.18 -2.84
N THR A 37 -6.53 -21.03 -4.16
CA THR A 37 -5.50 -21.63 -5.04
C THR A 37 -4.16 -20.92 -4.87
N GLY A 38 -4.18 -19.59 -4.85
CA GLY A 38 -2.98 -18.76 -4.70
C GLY A 38 -2.36 -18.82 -3.30
N MET A 39 -3.12 -19.18 -2.26
CA MET A 39 -2.65 -19.24 -0.88
C MET A 39 -1.39 -20.10 -0.72
N LYS A 40 -1.32 -21.25 -1.42
CA LYS A 40 -0.18 -22.18 -1.30
C LYS A 40 1.14 -21.59 -1.79
N GLU A 41 1.07 -20.79 -2.85
CA GLU A 41 2.26 -20.21 -3.50
C GLU A 41 2.57 -18.80 -2.99
N ILE A 42 1.55 -18.00 -2.69
CA ILE A 42 1.71 -16.59 -2.30
C ILE A 42 2.10 -16.47 -0.84
N LYS A 43 1.56 -17.30 0.05
CA LYS A 43 1.88 -17.27 1.48
C LYS A 43 3.39 -17.40 1.76
N PRO A 44 4.13 -18.40 1.25
CA PRO A 44 5.56 -18.49 1.50
C PRO A 44 6.34 -17.31 0.90
N VAL A 45 5.90 -16.75 -0.23
CA VAL A 45 6.53 -15.55 -0.80
C VAL A 45 6.33 -14.33 0.10
N LEU A 46 5.12 -14.13 0.63
CA LEU A 46 4.81 -13.07 1.58
C LEU A 46 5.63 -13.24 2.88
N GLU A 47 5.69 -14.43 3.45
CA GLU A 47 6.47 -14.71 4.67
C GLU A 47 7.97 -14.49 4.44
N ALA A 48 8.50 -14.88 3.29
CA ALA A 48 9.91 -14.66 2.93
C ALA A 48 10.24 -13.18 2.70
N GLN A 49 9.34 -12.41 2.09
CA GLN A 49 9.56 -10.98 1.81
C GLN A 49 9.23 -10.06 2.99
N LEU A 50 8.35 -10.51 3.90
CA LEU A 50 7.88 -9.78 5.09
C LEU A 50 8.26 -10.52 6.39
N PRO A 51 9.55 -10.83 6.63
CA PRO A 51 9.97 -11.63 7.77
C PRO A 51 9.76 -10.93 9.13
N ASN A 52 9.74 -9.60 9.13
CA ASN A 52 9.68 -8.78 10.33
C ASN A 52 8.44 -7.89 10.35
N ASP A 53 7.99 -7.61 11.57
CA ASP A 53 6.75 -6.90 11.86
C ASP A 53 6.71 -5.52 11.23
N SER A 54 7.83 -4.78 11.24
CA SER A 54 7.92 -3.50 10.57
C SER A 54 7.64 -3.58 9.06
N LYS A 55 8.11 -4.64 8.37
CA LYS A 55 7.82 -4.82 6.94
C LYS A 55 6.37 -5.17 6.69
N LYS A 56 5.75 -5.99 7.54
CA LYS A 56 4.31 -6.31 7.46
C LYS A 56 3.47 -5.03 7.59
N ILE A 57 3.81 -4.17 8.55
CA ILE A 57 3.15 -2.86 8.73
C ILE A 57 3.37 -1.97 7.51
N ILE A 58 4.61 -1.82 7.02
CA ILE A 58 4.91 -1.01 5.83
C ILE A 58 4.09 -1.49 4.63
N TYR A 59 4.08 -2.80 4.39
CA TYR A 59 3.33 -3.39 3.29
C TYR A 59 1.84 -3.10 3.43
N HIS A 60 1.25 -3.32 4.61
CA HIS A 60 -0.15 -3.03 4.89
C HIS A 60 -0.51 -1.54 4.66
N LEU A 61 0.36 -0.61 5.07
CA LEU A 61 0.18 0.83 4.89
C LEU A 61 0.40 1.32 3.44
N SER A 62 0.91 0.46 2.54
CA SER A 62 1.22 0.82 1.15
C SER A 62 0.02 0.56 0.24
N ASP A 63 -1.01 1.38 0.39
CA ASP A 63 -2.32 1.32 -0.30
C ASP A 63 -2.47 2.40 -1.39
N SER A 64 -1.37 2.98 -1.87
CA SER A 64 -1.30 4.17 -2.73
C SER A 64 -1.74 5.51 -2.12
N THR A 65 -2.22 5.55 -0.87
CA THR A 65 -2.64 6.80 -0.23
C THR A 65 -1.46 7.58 0.35
N LYS A 66 -0.47 6.86 0.91
CA LYS A 66 0.65 7.46 1.64
C LYS A 66 1.97 7.37 0.88
N GLY A 67 2.81 8.39 1.05
CA GLY A 67 4.19 8.40 0.56
C GLY A 67 5.16 7.66 1.48
N THR A 68 6.37 7.35 1.00
CA THR A 68 7.42 6.68 1.80
C THR A 68 7.78 7.47 3.07
N GLN A 69 7.76 8.80 3.01
CA GLN A 69 8.04 9.66 4.16
C GLN A 69 6.96 9.58 5.24
N GLU A 70 5.68 9.52 4.85
CA GLU A 70 4.56 9.39 5.78
C GLU A 70 4.60 8.03 6.46
N ILE A 71 4.83 6.96 5.69
CA ILE A 71 4.95 5.60 6.23
C ILE A 71 6.15 5.50 7.18
N ALA A 72 7.29 6.10 6.85
CA ALA A 72 8.46 6.15 7.74
C ALA A 72 8.13 6.80 9.09
N LYS A 73 7.34 7.88 9.07
CA LYS A 73 6.89 8.56 10.30
C LYS A 73 5.96 7.70 11.14
N LEU A 74 5.05 6.96 10.50
CA LEU A 74 4.08 6.09 11.19
C LEU A 74 4.73 4.86 11.81
N VAL A 75 5.65 4.22 11.09
CA VAL A 75 6.31 2.99 11.55
C VAL A 75 7.39 3.29 12.58
N GLY A 76 8.11 4.41 12.42
CA GLY A 76 9.24 4.75 13.27
C GLY A 76 10.46 3.84 13.03
N GLY A 77 11.67 4.38 13.25
CA GLY A 77 12.91 3.60 13.18
C GLY A 77 13.34 3.11 11.79
N ILE A 78 12.61 3.43 10.72
CA ILE A 78 12.94 3.04 9.34
C ILE A 78 13.00 4.27 8.45
N SER A 79 14.05 4.35 7.63
CA SER A 79 14.21 5.45 6.68
C SER A 79 13.23 5.34 5.49
N HIS A 80 12.79 6.47 4.97
CA HIS A 80 11.97 6.52 3.75
C HIS A 80 12.67 5.88 2.52
N MET A 81 14.02 5.89 2.50
CA MET A 81 14.82 5.25 1.46
C MET A 81 14.74 3.72 1.54
N SER A 82 14.79 3.16 2.76
CA SER A 82 14.60 1.73 3.00
C SER A 82 13.22 1.26 2.50
N ILE A 83 12.18 2.06 2.76
CA ILE A 83 10.82 1.77 2.28
C ILE A 83 10.76 1.79 0.75
N SER A 84 11.39 2.79 0.11
CA SER A 84 11.48 2.84 -1.36
C SER A 84 12.16 1.60 -1.95
N ASN A 85 13.22 1.11 -1.30
CA ASN A 85 13.91 -0.11 -1.72
C ASN A 85 13.04 -1.37 -1.54
N TYR A 86 12.24 -1.44 -0.46
CA TYR A 86 11.26 -2.50 -0.28
C TYR A 86 10.21 -2.50 -1.39
N TRP A 87 9.64 -1.33 -1.72
CA TRP A 87 8.68 -1.20 -2.82
C TRP A 87 9.24 -1.70 -4.15
N LYS A 88 10.47 -1.29 -4.51
CA LYS A 88 11.14 -1.78 -5.72
C LYS A 88 11.34 -3.30 -5.71
N SER A 89 11.64 -3.88 -4.55
CA SER A 89 11.79 -5.33 -4.40
C SER A 89 10.45 -6.03 -4.57
N TRP A 90 9.42 -5.55 -3.88
CA TRP A 90 8.07 -6.13 -3.90
C TRP A 90 7.40 -6.05 -5.27
N GLU A 91 7.67 -4.99 -6.03
CA GLU A 91 7.23 -4.87 -7.43
C GLU A 91 7.79 -6.02 -8.29
N LYS A 92 9.07 -6.39 -8.11
CA LYS A 92 9.69 -7.51 -8.84
C LYS A 92 9.10 -8.87 -8.46
N PHE A 93 8.62 -9.02 -7.22
CA PHE A 93 7.93 -10.22 -6.75
C PHE A 93 6.42 -10.22 -7.04
N GLY A 94 5.90 -9.20 -7.73
CA GLY A 94 4.48 -9.08 -8.04
C GLY A 94 3.59 -8.83 -6.82
N LEU A 95 4.16 -8.38 -5.71
CA LEU A 95 3.42 -8.11 -4.46
C LEU A 95 2.70 -6.75 -4.49
N GLY A 96 2.86 -5.97 -5.54
CA GLY A 96 2.20 -4.68 -5.71
C GLY A 96 2.75 -3.93 -6.92
N GLU A 97 2.20 -2.74 -7.14
CA GLU A 97 2.51 -1.90 -8.28
C GLU A 97 2.87 -0.48 -7.84
N SER A 98 3.79 0.14 -8.59
CA SER A 98 4.13 1.56 -8.42
C SER A 98 3.13 2.43 -9.19
N VAL A 99 2.42 3.31 -8.50
CA VAL A 99 1.48 4.30 -9.04
C VAL A 99 2.15 5.68 -9.11
N THR A 100 2.18 6.27 -10.29
CA THR A 100 2.69 7.64 -10.49
C THR A 100 1.66 8.66 -10.01
N VAL A 101 2.09 9.60 -9.18
CA VAL A 101 1.31 10.73 -8.66
C VAL A 101 2.06 12.04 -8.88
N MET A 102 1.38 13.19 -8.75
CA MET A 102 2.00 14.51 -8.97
C MET A 102 3.25 14.75 -8.09
N GLY A 103 3.34 14.10 -6.92
CA GLY A 103 4.46 14.19 -5.98
C GLY A 103 5.46 13.02 -6.01
N GLY A 104 5.46 12.18 -7.07
CA GLY A 104 6.40 11.07 -7.22
C GLY A 104 5.74 9.71 -7.46
N LYS A 105 6.34 8.64 -6.92
CA LYS A 105 5.79 7.27 -7.02
C LYS A 105 5.27 6.82 -5.66
N ARG A 106 4.10 6.18 -5.66
CA ARG A 106 3.51 5.49 -4.51
C ARG A 106 3.42 4.00 -4.82
N PHE A 107 3.36 3.16 -3.80
CA PHE A 107 3.17 1.73 -3.98
C PHE A 107 1.77 1.32 -3.55
N LYS A 108 1.15 0.46 -4.35
CA LYS A 108 -0.14 -0.15 -4.08
C LYS A 108 0.06 -1.65 -3.96
N ARG A 109 -0.16 -2.19 -2.77
CA ARG A 109 -0.13 -3.63 -2.50
C ARG A 109 -1.21 -4.36 -3.30
N SER A 110 -0.85 -5.52 -3.85
CA SER A 110 -1.79 -6.40 -4.57
C SER A 110 -2.59 -7.29 -3.62
N PHE A 111 -2.08 -7.53 -2.41
CA PHE A 111 -2.62 -8.53 -1.49
C PHE A 111 -2.90 -7.93 -0.11
N ASP A 112 -4.03 -8.33 0.48
CA ASP A 112 -4.31 -8.20 1.91
C ASP A 112 -3.64 -9.34 2.66
N ILE A 113 -2.58 -9.06 3.41
CA ILE A 113 -1.83 -10.11 4.13
C ILE A 113 -2.67 -10.83 5.18
N GLU A 114 -3.73 -10.17 5.69
CA GLU A 114 -4.73 -10.76 6.60
C GLU A 114 -5.52 -11.88 5.91
N ASP A 115 -5.79 -11.77 4.61
CA ASP A 115 -6.45 -12.83 3.84
C ASP A 115 -5.62 -14.12 3.80
N PHE A 116 -4.30 -14.03 4.01
CA PHE A 116 -3.38 -15.18 4.01
C PHE A 116 -3.08 -15.68 5.43
N GLY A 117 -3.80 -15.19 6.44
CA GLY A 117 -3.61 -15.53 7.85
C GLY A 117 -2.35 -14.92 8.48
N ILE A 118 -1.79 -13.88 7.85
CA ILE A 118 -0.65 -13.13 8.40
C ILE A 118 -1.21 -11.95 9.19
N ASN A 119 -0.99 -11.95 10.50
CA ASN A 119 -1.44 -10.87 11.36
C ASN A 119 -0.62 -9.59 11.11
N VAL A 120 -1.29 -8.44 11.05
CA VAL A 120 -0.68 -7.12 10.98
C VAL A 120 -0.43 -6.64 12.41
N PRO A 121 0.83 -6.44 12.82
CA PRO A 121 1.14 -5.94 14.14
C PRO A 121 0.58 -4.52 14.33
N GLU A 122 0.12 -4.20 15.54
CA GLU A 122 -0.31 -2.84 15.88
C GLU A 122 0.86 -1.85 15.73
N LEU A 123 0.54 -0.63 15.28
CA LEU A 123 1.54 0.41 15.10
C LEU A 123 2.24 0.70 16.45
N PRO A 124 3.59 0.76 16.47
CA PRO A 124 4.30 1.13 17.69
C PRO A 124 3.84 2.52 18.14
N LYS A 125 3.30 2.60 19.37
CA LYS A 125 2.94 3.87 19.99
C LYS A 125 4.20 4.72 20.09
N ARG A 126 4.20 5.87 19.41
CA ARG A 126 5.29 6.83 19.43
C ARG A 126 5.51 7.30 20.87
N VAL A 127 6.65 6.95 21.46
CA VAL A 127 7.14 7.64 22.65
C VAL A 127 7.60 9.01 22.16
N GLU A 128 6.84 10.05 22.50
CA GLU A 128 7.16 11.44 22.18
C GLU A 128 8.48 11.82 22.85
N GLN A 129 9.59 11.72 22.11
CA GLN A 129 10.83 12.39 22.52
C GLN A 129 10.71 13.87 22.16
N SER A 130 10.35 14.65 23.18
CA SER A 130 10.63 16.07 23.29
C SER A 130 12.13 16.32 23.14
N THR A 131 12.55 17.03 22.09
CA THR A 131 13.89 17.62 22.01
C THR A 131 13.78 19.12 22.26
N PRO A 132 14.45 19.68 23.29
CA PRO A 132 14.53 21.10 23.52
C PRO A 132 15.26 21.83 22.39
N GLN A 133 14.65 22.93 21.98
CA GLN A 133 15.17 23.92 21.05
C GLN A 133 16.32 24.69 21.67
N SER A 134 17.52 24.67 21.06
CA SER A 134 18.55 25.68 21.34
C SER A 134 18.82 26.49 20.08
N LYS A 135 18.41 27.75 20.17
CA LYS A 135 18.75 28.86 19.28
C LYS A 135 20.26 29.12 19.39
N GLN A 136 20.89 29.47 18.28
CA GLN A 136 22.13 30.24 18.27
C GLN A 136 21.95 31.40 17.31
N ASP A 137 21.52 32.52 17.88
CA ASP A 137 21.80 33.86 17.38
C ASP A 137 22.30 34.65 18.60
N GLU A 138 23.58 35.02 18.60
CA GLU A 138 24.00 36.33 19.10
C GLU A 138 25.39 36.68 18.53
N GLN A 139 25.40 37.86 17.90
CA GLN A 139 26.50 38.56 17.26
C GLN A 139 27.52 39.09 18.27
N SER A 140 28.75 39.37 17.83
CA SER A 140 29.41 40.70 17.88
C SER A 140 30.91 40.56 17.56
N THR A 141 31.39 41.07 16.41
CA THR A 141 32.08 42.37 16.19
C THR A 141 33.54 42.46 16.64
N THR A 142 34.37 42.93 15.69
CA THR A 142 35.64 43.70 15.81
C THR A 142 36.81 42.95 16.43
N GLU A 143 38.06 43.05 15.96
CA GLU A 143 38.80 44.23 15.54
C GLU A 143 40.09 43.81 14.82
N ALA A 144 40.67 44.72 14.05
CA ALA A 144 41.92 44.57 13.31
C ALA A 144 43.14 44.49 14.23
N GLU A 145 44.16 43.72 13.86
CA GLU A 145 45.55 44.19 13.95
C GLU A 145 46.53 43.32 13.14
N SER A 146 47.37 44.03 12.39
CA SER A 146 48.56 43.59 11.68
C SER A 146 49.59 42.89 12.57
N HIS A 147 50.37 41.96 12.03
CA HIS A 147 51.82 41.93 12.22
C HIS A 147 52.51 41.07 11.14
N ASP A 148 53.53 41.70 10.54
CA ASP A 148 54.66 41.26 9.69
C ASP A 148 54.64 39.91 8.95
#